data_AF-A0AAX4F6N1-F1
#
_entry.id   AF-A0AAX4F6N1-F1
#
_cell.length_a   1.000
_cell.length_b   1.000
_cell.length_c   1.000
_cell.angle_alpha   90.00
_cell.angle_beta   90.00
_cell.angle_gamma   90.00
#
_symmetry.space_group_name_H-M   'P 1'
#
loop_
_entity.id
_entity.type
_entity.pdbx_description
1 polymer ?
#
loop_
_entity_poly.entity_id
_entity_poly.type
_entity_poly.pdbx_seq_one_letter_code
_entity_poly.pdbx_strand_id
1 'polypeptide(L)' 'MRELRNKRIKGFEKAEASLFLSGQDPRGLPLYELIKKKIINGELTYEEAKLKILNYHIEQWKKKEKG' A
#
# COMPACT_ATOMS: atom_id res chain seq x y z
N MET A 1 4.97 10.30 18.74
CA MET A 1 5.01 10.46 17.27
C MET A 1 6.11 9.64 16.58
N ARG A 2 7.40 9.79 16.94
CA ARG A 2 8.52 9.08 16.29
C ARG A 2 8.47 7.55 16.39
N GLU A 3 8.03 7.02 17.53
CA GLU A 3 7.96 5.58 17.78
C GLU A 3 6.90 4.86 16.91
N LEU A 4 5.70 5.45 16.77
CA LEU A 4 4.62 4.91 15.92
C LEU A 4 5.06 4.84 14.46
N ARG A 5 5.73 5.88 13.96
CA ARG A 5 6.30 5.89 12.60
C ARG A 5 7.29 4.75 12.40
N ASN A 6 8.20 4.54 13.35
CA ASN A 6 9.18 3.44 13.28
C ASN A 6 8.51 2.06 13.33
N LYS A 7 7.44 1.89 14.13
CA LYS A 7 6.65 0.65 14.14
C LYS A 7 6.02 0.37 12.77
N ARG A 8 5.48 1.39 12.11
CA ARG A 8 4.90 1.25 10.75
C ARG A 8 5.96 0.90 9.72
N ILE A 9 7.12 1.59 9.73
CA ILE A 9 8.24 1.29 8.83
C ILE A 9 8.67 -0.17 8.95
N LYS A 10 8.94 -0.63 10.18
CA LYS A 10 9.33 -2.02 10.43
C LYS A 10 8.25 -3.03 10.04
N GLY A 11 6.97 -2.65 10.19
CA GLY A 11 5.85 -3.46 9.72
C GLY A 11 5.87 -3.64 8.20
N PHE A 12 6.08 -2.55 7.45
CA PHE A 12 6.22 -2.59 6.00
C PHE A 12 7.44 -3.39 5.56
N GLU A 13 8.62 -3.15 6.15
CA GLU A 13 9.86 -3.87 5.79
C GLU A 13 9.70 -5.38 5.95
N LYS A 14 9.07 -5.84 7.04
CA LYS A 14 8.78 -7.27 7.25
C LYS A 14 7.82 -7.82 6.20
N ALA A 15 6.72 -7.13 5.94
CA ALA A 15 5.73 -7.57 4.95
C ALA A 15 6.33 -7.61 3.53
N GLU A 16 7.11 -6.59 3.15
CA GLU A 16 7.79 -6.50 1.86
C GLU A 16 8.82 -7.61 1.69
N ALA A 17 9.60 -7.93 2.73
CA ALA A 17 10.55 -9.04 2.68
C ALA A 17 9.82 -10.38 2.43
N SER A 18 8.70 -10.63 3.12
CA SER A 18 7.89 -11.83 2.91
C SER A 18 7.31 -11.89 1.49
N LEU A 19 6.80 -10.78 0.97
CA LEU A 19 6.23 -10.70 -0.39
C LEU A 19 7.30 -10.84 -1.47
N PHE A 20 8.51 -10.31 -1.22
CA PHE A 20 9.64 -10.48 -2.13
C PHE A 20 10.03 -11.96 -2.27
N LEU A 21 10.11 -12.68 -1.15
CA LEU A 21 10.41 -14.11 -1.15
C LEU A 21 9.33 -14.95 -1.85
N SER A 22 8.07 -14.51 -1.83
CA SER A 22 6.97 -15.17 -2.56
C SER A 22 6.81 -14.72 -4.02
N GLY A 23 7.65 -13.82 -4.51
CA GLY A 23 7.57 -13.28 -5.88
C GLY A 23 6.40 -12.30 -6.09
N GLN A 24 5.82 -11.76 -5.03
CA GLN A 24 4.68 -10.84 -5.04
C GLN A 24 5.07 -9.42 -4.60
N ASP A 25 6.31 -9.03 -4.88
CA ASP A 25 6.87 -7.77 -4.41
C ASP A 25 6.13 -6.55 -5.00
N PRO A 26 5.45 -5.73 -4.18
CA PRO A 26 4.74 -4.54 -4.66
C PRO A 26 5.64 -3.29 -4.74
N ARG A 27 6.91 -3.38 -4.31
CA ARG A 27 7.83 -2.25 -4.28
C ARG A 27 8.05 -1.69 -5.70
N GLY A 28 8.15 -0.37 -5.78
CA GLY A 28 8.30 0.34 -7.06
C GLY A 28 6.98 0.59 -7.81
N LEU A 29 5.85 0.00 -7.40
CA LEU A 29 4.54 0.38 -7.93
C LEU A 29 4.15 1.77 -7.41
N PRO A 30 3.86 2.75 -8.29
CA PRO A 30 3.60 4.14 -7.85
C PRO A 30 2.48 4.28 -6.82
N LEU A 31 1.39 3.51 -6.98
CA LEU A 31 0.27 3.50 -6.04
C LEU A 31 0.65 2.94 -4.68
N TYR A 32 1.44 1.87 -4.66
CA TYR A 32 1.90 1.22 -3.44
C TYR A 32 2.80 2.16 -2.63
N GLU A 33 3.83 2.73 -3.26
CA GLU A 33 4.76 3.65 -2.61
C GLU A 33 4.06 4.89 -2.02
N LEU A 34 3.09 5.44 -2.77
CA LEU A 34 2.28 6.56 -2.29
C LEU A 34 1.48 6.20 -1.04
N ILE A 35 0.81 5.04 -1.03
CA ILE A 35 -0.02 4.60 0.10
C ILE A 35 0.85 4.26 1.32
N LYS A 36 1.95 3.53 1.11
CA LYS A 36 2.94 3.21 2.14
C LYS A 36 3.45 4.48 2.83
N LYS A 37 3.84 5.50 2.06
CA LYS A 37 4.31 6.80 2.59
C LYS A 37 3.25 7.47 3.47
N LYS A 38 1.99 7.51 3.01
CA LYS A 38 0.88 8.11 3.77
C LYS A 38 0.59 7.39 5.09
N ILE A 39 0.62 6.05 5.09
CA ILE A 39 0.45 5.26 6.32
C ILE A 39 1.61 5.52 7.29
N ILE A 40 2.86 5.47 6.81
CA ILE A 40 4.04 5.72 7.65
C ILE A 40 3.95 7.09 8.32
N ASN A 41 3.56 8.12 7.58
CA ASN A 41 3.37 9.47 8.10
C ASN A 41 2.15 9.62 9.03
N GLY A 42 1.20 8.68 8.98
CA GLY A 42 -0.04 8.76 9.76
C GLY A 42 -1.12 9.62 9.13
N GLU A 43 -0.97 9.95 7.85
CA GLU A 43 -1.97 10.65 7.03
C GLU A 43 -3.10 9.71 6.60
N LEU A 44 -2.93 8.41 6.82
CA LEU A 44 -3.85 7.37 6.39
C LEU A 44 -3.80 6.19 7.36
N THR A 45 -4.97 5.67 7.72
CA THR A 45 -5.10 4.40 8.43
C THR A 45 -4.97 3.21 7.47
N TYR A 46 -4.77 2.01 8.02
CA TYR A 46 -4.73 0.79 7.21
C TYR A 46 -6.07 0.49 6.54
N GLU A 47 -7.20 0.81 7.17
CA GLU A 47 -8.54 0.60 6.63
C GLU A 47 -8.81 1.52 5.44
N GLU A 48 -8.48 2.80 5.58
CA GLU A 48 -8.57 3.77 4.48
C GLU A 48 -7.66 3.40 3.30
N ALA A 49 -6.47 2.85 3.55
CA ALA A 49 -5.61 2.31 2.50
C ALA A 49 -6.26 1.17 1.73
N LYS A 50 -6.84 0.20 2.44
CA LYS A 50 -7.52 -0.93 1.81
C LYS A 50 -8.64 -0.46 0.89
N LEU A 51 -9.45 0.49 1.36
CA LEU A 51 -10.52 1.08 0.55
C LEU A 51 -9.97 1.81 -0.68
N LYS A 52 -8.88 2.56 -0.55
CA LYS A 52 -8.24 3.24 -1.70
C LYS A 52 -7.72 2.26 -2.75
N ILE A 53 -7.09 1.16 -2.32
CA ILE A 53 -6.60 0.12 -3.23
C ILE A 53 -7.78 -0.57 -3.92
N LEU A 54 -8.82 -0.95 -3.17
CA LEU A 54 -10.02 -1.58 -3.72
C LEU A 54 -10.69 -0.69 -4.76
N ASN A 55 -10.93 0.59 -4.41
CA ASN A 55 -11.55 1.55 -5.31
C ASN A 55 -10.71 1.78 -6.57
N TYR A 56 -9.38 1.83 -6.45
CA TYR A 56 -8.50 1.91 -7.62
C TYR A 56 -8.74 0.74 -8.58
N HIS A 57 -8.76 -0.50 -8.08
CA HIS A 57 -8.98 -1.67 -8.93
C HIS A 57 -10.39 -1.72 -9.53
N ILE A 58 -11.42 -1.34 -8.77
CA ILE A 58 -12.80 -1.23 -9.28
C ILE A 58 -12.86 -0.23 -10.44
N GLU A 59 -12.26 0.95 -10.29
CA GLU A 59 -12.26 1.97 -11.35
C GLU A 59 -11.43 1.56 -12.57
N GLN A 60 -10.30 0.87 -12.37
CA GLN A 60 -9.53 0.30 -13.49
C GLN A 60 -10.32 -0.79 -14.23
N TRP A 61 -11.05 -1.64 -13.51
CA TRP A 61 -11.89 -2.67 -14.11
C TRP A 61 -13.02 -2.06 -14.94
N LYS A 62 -13.77 -1.09 -14.38
CA LYS A 62 -14.82 -0.37 -15.11
C LYS A 62 -14.33 0.33 -16.37
N LYS A 63 -13.09 0.84 -16.37
CA LYS A 63 -12.48 1.47 -17.55
C LYS A 63 -12.18 0.45 -18.66
N LYS A 64 -11.79 -0.77 -18.29
CA LYS A 64 -11.51 -1.85 -19.25
C LYS A 64 -12.75 -2.44 -19.89
N GLU A 65 -13.90 -2.43 -19.21
CA GLU A 65 -15.17 -2.90 -19.80
C GLU A 65 -15.84 -1.90 -20.75
N LYS A 66 -15.40 -0.64 -20.71
CA LYS A 66 -15.96 0.46 -21.53
C LYS A 66 -15.14 0.79 -22.77
N GLY A 67 -14.04 0.08 -23.03
CA GLY A 67 -13.19 0.22 -24.21
C GLY A 67 -13.17 -1.06 -25.02
#